data_AF-A0A444U0H9-F1
#
_entry.id   AF-A0A444U0H9-F1
#
_cell.length_a   1.000
_cell.length_b   1.000
_cell.length_c   1.000
_cell.angle_alpha   90.00
_cell.angle_beta   90.00
_cell.angle_gamma   90.00
#
_symmetry.space_group_name_H-M   'P 1'
#
loop_
_entity.id
_entity.type
_entity.pdbx_description
1 polymer ?
#
loop_
_entity_poly.entity_id
_entity_poly.type
_entity_poly.pdbx_seq_one_letter_code
_entity_poly.pdbx_strand_id
1 'polypeptide(L)'
;MAYTDAMIRQHVKGPAPKGEQSNRQCKLMACRMFGHIHRGQLLARHAVQKLEDQGVRMFFVGDPAYPLLPCIRTPYHSENLTTKQEACNKALGSMLEVAEQAFGRLKGRWQIVLKGMEPDRSIVVMACCVLHNVCEAQEEVFRQEWMVPVRDADSRHPQPPPPPTTESQVNAQACAVRDALLERITVF
;
A
#
# COMPACT_ATOMS: atom_id res chain seq x y z
N MET A 1 -15.01 -3.85 45.07
CA MET A 1 -15.58 -2.81 44.18
C MET A 1 -14.94 -1.46 44.49
N ALA A 2 -13.68 -1.22 44.10
CA ALA A 2 -13.03 0.08 44.26
C ALA A 2 -11.82 0.34 43.32
N TYR A 3 -11.55 -0.55 42.35
CA TYR A 3 -10.35 -0.42 41.48
C TYR A 3 -10.67 -0.11 40.01
N THR A 4 -11.94 -0.15 39.62
CA THR A 4 -12.36 0.07 38.21
C THR A 4 -12.80 1.51 37.92
N ASP A 5 -13.00 2.35 38.94
CA ASP A 5 -13.64 3.67 38.77
C ASP A 5 -12.64 4.83 38.61
N ALA A 6 -11.35 4.61 38.90
CA ALA A 6 -10.30 5.62 38.77
C ALA A 6 -9.66 5.70 37.37
N MET A 7 -9.76 4.65 36.55
CA MET A 7 -9.19 4.61 35.19
C MET A 7 -10.10 5.24 34.12
N ILE A 8 -11.37 5.46 34.44
CA ILE A 8 -12.39 5.92 33.47
C ILE A 8 -12.38 7.46 33.31
N ARG A 9 -11.74 8.22 34.22
CA ARG A 9 -11.81 9.70 34.21
C ARG A 9 -10.72 10.42 33.41
N GLN A 10 -9.73 9.74 32.83
CA GLN A 10 -8.67 10.41 32.04
C GLN A 10 -8.85 10.37 30.51
N HIS A 11 -9.93 9.78 29.98
CA HIS A 11 -10.10 9.62 28.52
C HIS A 11 -11.38 10.21 27.92
N VAL A 12 -12.08 11.10 28.63
CA VAL A 12 -13.12 11.93 28.00
C VAL A 12 -12.45 13.06 27.22
N LYS A 13 -11.86 12.74 26.06
CA LYS A 13 -11.63 13.73 25.01
C LYS A 13 -13.00 14.12 24.45
N GLY A 14 -13.31 15.41 24.51
CA GLY A 14 -14.51 15.98 23.91
C GLY A 14 -14.64 15.64 22.42
N PRO A 15 -15.83 15.87 21.82
CA PRO A 15 -16.11 15.48 20.45
C PRO A 15 -15.08 16.08 19.49
N ALA A 16 -14.47 15.21 18.69
CA ALA A 16 -13.47 15.59 17.70
C ALA A 16 -14.07 16.61 16.70
N PRO A 17 -13.32 17.66 16.33
CA PRO A 17 -13.78 18.64 15.35
C PRO A 17 -14.07 17.97 14.01
N LYS A 18 -15.29 18.15 13.51
CA LYS A 18 -15.71 17.74 12.17
C LYS A 18 -14.93 18.57 11.15
N GLY A 19 -13.99 17.96 10.43
CA GLY A 19 -13.27 18.67 9.36
C GLY A 19 -12.00 18.02 8.82
N GLU A 20 -11.53 16.90 9.37
CA GLU A 20 -10.28 16.31 8.88
C GLU A 20 -10.55 15.19 7.86
N GLN A 21 -10.67 15.57 6.59
CA GLN A 21 -10.44 14.64 5.48
C GLN A 21 -8.98 14.19 5.56
N SER A 22 -8.77 13.11 6.31
CA SER A 22 -7.48 12.48 6.57
C SER A 22 -6.84 12.06 5.25
N ASN A 23 -5.96 12.92 4.74
CA ASN A 23 -5.11 12.66 3.58
C ASN A 23 -4.30 11.39 3.86
N ARG A 24 -4.51 10.34 3.05
CA ARG A 24 -3.90 9.01 3.24
C ARG A 24 -2.38 9.03 3.13
N GLN A 25 -1.80 10.07 2.53
CA GLN A 25 -0.36 10.32 2.51
C GLN A 25 0.24 10.29 3.93
N CYS A 26 -0.54 10.71 4.94
CA CYS A 26 -0.11 10.70 6.33
C CYS A 26 -0.08 9.30 6.98
N LYS A 27 -0.88 8.31 6.53
CA LYS A 27 -1.03 7.05 7.28
C LYS A 27 0.13 6.07 7.08
N LEU A 28 0.63 5.91 5.86
CA LEU A 28 1.84 5.09 5.64
C LEU A 28 3.04 5.79 6.27
N MET A 29 3.27 7.07 5.97
CA MET A 29 4.41 7.83 6.48
C MET A 29 4.44 7.91 8.02
N ALA A 30 3.28 7.95 8.67
CA ALA A 30 3.20 7.95 10.14
C ALA A 30 3.33 6.54 10.76
N CYS A 31 3.30 5.47 9.98
CA CYS A 31 3.39 4.11 10.52
C CYS A 31 4.85 3.70 10.76
N ARG A 32 5.11 2.99 11.87
CA ARG A 32 6.44 2.43 12.21
C ARG A 32 7.05 1.60 11.07
N MET A 33 6.20 0.93 10.28
CA MET A 33 6.61 0.16 9.11
C MET A 33 7.33 1.03 8.07
N PHE A 34 6.86 2.26 7.85
CA PHE A 34 7.50 3.18 6.91
C PHE A 34 8.92 3.54 7.35
N GLY A 35 9.18 3.69 8.65
CA GLY A 35 10.55 3.88 9.16
C GLY A 35 11.48 2.72 8.78
N HIS A 36 11.00 1.48 8.82
CA HIS A 36 11.77 0.30 8.41
C HIS A 36 11.92 0.19 6.88
N ILE A 37 10.88 0.54 6.11
CA ILE A 37 10.92 0.59 4.64
C ILE A 37 11.91 1.66 4.17
N HIS A 38 11.81 2.88 4.71
CA HIS A 38 12.66 4.02 4.38
C HIS A 38 14.14 3.75 4.70
N ARG A 39 14.43 3.10 5.83
CA ARG A 39 15.79 2.67 6.18
C ARG A 39 16.27 1.43 5.41
N GLY A 40 15.44 0.88 4.52
CA GLY A 40 15.75 -0.34 3.76
C GLY A 40 15.88 -1.59 4.62
N GLN A 41 15.47 -1.55 5.89
CA GLN A 41 15.66 -2.64 6.86
C GLN A 41 14.73 -3.83 6.60
N LEU A 42 13.56 -3.58 6.00
CA LEU A 42 12.58 -4.64 5.72
C LEU A 42 13.05 -5.58 4.60
N LEU A 43 13.69 -5.00 3.58
CA LEU A 43 14.17 -5.72 2.41
C LEU A 43 15.66 -6.08 2.50
N ALA A 44 16.40 -5.54 3.49
CA ALA A 44 17.82 -5.81 3.71
C ALA A 44 18.16 -7.29 3.99
N ARG A 45 17.19 -8.10 4.43
CA ARG A 45 17.39 -9.54 4.65
C ARG A 45 17.51 -10.34 3.35
N HIS A 46 17.11 -9.77 2.23
CA HIS A 46 17.17 -10.41 0.93
C HIS A 46 18.32 -9.81 0.11
N ALA A 47 19.07 -10.65 -0.59
CA ALA A 47 20.31 -10.27 -1.25
C ALA A 47 20.11 -9.08 -2.20
N VAL A 48 20.92 -8.03 -2.03
CA VAL A 48 21.02 -6.94 -3.01
C VAL A 48 21.72 -7.50 -4.24
N GLN A 49 21.00 -7.66 -5.35
CA GLN A 49 21.67 -7.83 -6.63
C GLN A 49 22.36 -6.51 -6.96
N LYS A 50 23.70 -6.52 -6.98
CA LYS A 50 24.47 -5.38 -7.47
C LYS A 50 24.21 -5.25 -8.97
N LEU A 51 23.41 -4.25 -9.33
CA LEU A 51 23.41 -3.70 -10.67
C LEU A 51 24.55 -2.68 -10.77
N GLU A 52 25.31 -2.72 -11.87
CA GLU A 52 26.51 -1.93 -12.19
C GLU A 52 26.57 -0.55 -11.49
N ASP A 53 27.56 -0.37 -10.61
CA ASP A 53 27.87 0.82 -9.76
C ASP A 53 26.72 1.52 -9.00
N GLN A 54 25.47 1.14 -9.24
CA GLN A 54 24.25 1.62 -8.59
C GLN A 54 23.45 0.40 -8.17
N GLY A 55 23.82 -0.18 -7.02
CA GLY A 55 23.18 -1.38 -6.49
C GLY A 55 21.67 -1.21 -6.33
N VAL A 56 20.91 -1.75 -7.29
CA VAL A 56 19.44 -1.76 -7.23
C VAL A 56 19.01 -2.68 -6.09
N ARG A 57 18.58 -2.05 -5.01
CA ARG A 57 17.96 -2.74 -3.88
C ARG A 57 16.53 -3.13 -4.25
N MET A 58 16.03 -4.22 -3.65
CA MET A 58 14.60 -4.53 -3.70
C MET A 58 13.78 -3.30 -3.31
N PHE A 59 12.66 -3.11 -3.98
CA PHE A 59 11.75 -1.98 -3.77
C PHE A 59 10.30 -2.46 -3.72
N PHE A 60 9.44 -1.65 -3.11
CA PHE A 60 7.99 -1.83 -3.18
C PHE A 60 7.44 -1.15 -4.42
N VAL A 61 6.39 -1.72 -5.00
CA VAL A 61 5.58 -1.03 -6.01
C VAL A 61 4.45 -0.30 -5.28
N GLY A 62 4.35 1.01 -5.49
CA GLY A 62 3.30 1.86 -4.96
C GLY A 62 2.38 2.31 -6.08
N ASP A 63 1.11 2.49 -5.73
CA ASP A 63 0.15 3.20 -6.58
C ASP A 63 0.54 4.71 -6.69
N PRO A 64 -0.08 5.46 -7.62
CA PRO A 64 0.15 6.89 -7.81
C PRO A 64 -0.06 7.78 -6.57
N ALA A 65 -0.79 7.31 -5.55
CA ALA A 65 -1.02 8.07 -4.32
C ALA A 65 0.18 8.01 -3.35
N TYR A 66 1.17 7.15 -3.61
CA TYR A 66 2.42 7.10 -2.85
C TYR A 66 3.49 8.02 -3.46
N PRO A 67 4.38 8.60 -2.63
CA PRO A 67 5.53 9.33 -3.13
C PRO A 67 6.55 8.38 -3.79
N LEU A 68 7.28 8.87 -4.79
CA LEU A 68 8.45 8.17 -5.31
C LEU A 68 9.58 8.22 -4.28
N LEU A 69 10.06 7.05 -3.84
CA LEU A 69 11.13 6.92 -2.84
C LEU A 69 12.18 5.90 -3.30
N PRO A 70 13.43 5.93 -2.82
CA PRO A 70 14.42 4.92 -3.20
C PRO A 70 13.95 3.47 -2.96
N CYS A 71 13.08 3.26 -1.97
CA CYS A 71 12.46 1.99 -1.62
C CYS A 71 11.03 1.77 -2.16
N ILE A 72 10.39 2.76 -2.81
CA ILE A 72 9.04 2.63 -3.40
C ILE A 72 9.06 3.18 -4.84
N ARG A 73 8.70 2.36 -5.83
CA ARG A 73 8.55 2.75 -7.23
C ARG A 73 7.08 3.02 -7.53
N THR A 74 6.81 4.19 -8.08
CA THR A 74 5.49 4.58 -8.57
C THR A 74 5.55 4.90 -10.06
N PRO A 75 4.41 4.79 -10.78
CA PRO A 75 4.33 5.14 -12.20
C PRO A 75 4.86 6.54 -12.52
N TYR A 76 5.28 6.74 -13.76
CA TYR A 76 5.56 8.07 -14.30
C TYR A 76 4.26 8.85 -14.48
N HIS A 77 4.30 10.13 -14.14
CA HIS A 77 3.16 11.06 -14.20
C HIS A 77 3.55 12.28 -15.04
N SER A 78 3.48 12.14 -16.35
CA SER A 78 3.74 13.22 -17.32
C SER A 78 2.74 13.13 -18.46
N GLU A 79 2.39 14.27 -19.06
CA GLU A 79 1.54 14.33 -20.25
C GLU A 79 2.26 13.76 -21.50
N ASN A 80 3.60 13.75 -21.49
CA ASN A 80 4.42 13.28 -22.61
C ASN A 80 5.35 12.14 -22.15
N LEU A 81 4.79 10.94 -21.99
CA LEU A 81 5.59 9.76 -21.67
C LEU A 81 6.31 9.23 -22.90
N THR A 82 7.56 8.83 -22.72
CA THR A 82 8.28 8.05 -23.72
C THR A 82 7.73 6.62 -23.77
N THR A 83 7.88 5.93 -24.90
CA THR A 83 7.45 4.52 -25.06
C THR A 83 8.02 3.60 -23.97
N LYS A 84 9.26 3.85 -23.52
CA LYS A 84 9.88 3.10 -22.41
C LYS A 84 9.17 3.36 -21.07
N GLN A 85 8.80 4.60 -20.78
CA GLN A 85 8.06 4.97 -19.57
C GLN A 85 6.65 4.39 -19.58
N GLU A 86 5.98 4.37 -20.74
CA GLU A 86 4.68 3.72 -20.90
C GLU A 86 4.76 2.21 -20.64
N ALA A 87 5.77 1.54 -21.19
CA ALA A 87 6.00 0.12 -20.95
C ALA A 87 6.24 -0.18 -19.46
N CYS A 88 7.00 0.66 -18.77
CA CYS A 88 7.21 0.56 -17.32
C CYS A 88 5.93 0.80 -16.54
N ASN A 89 5.16 1.84 -16.88
CA ASN A 89 3.85 2.10 -16.26
C ASN A 89 2.89 0.92 -16.45
N LYS A 90 2.89 0.30 -17.62
CA LYS A 90 2.11 -0.91 -17.89
C LYS A 90 2.55 -2.06 -16.99
N ALA A 91 3.85 -2.31 -16.88
CA ALA A 91 4.38 -3.36 -16.01
C ALA A 91 4.03 -3.13 -14.53
N LEU A 92 4.22 -1.90 -14.02
CA LEU A 92 3.84 -1.53 -12.66
C LEU A 92 2.32 -1.64 -12.45
N GLY A 93 1.52 -1.23 -13.43
CA GLY A 93 0.07 -1.36 -13.42
C GLY A 93 -0.38 -2.81 -13.31
N SER A 94 0.19 -3.72 -14.09
CA SER A 94 -0.13 -5.15 -13.99
C SER A 94 0.24 -5.75 -12.63
N MET A 95 1.37 -5.33 -12.03
CA MET A 95 1.75 -5.76 -10.68
C MET A 95 0.75 -5.26 -9.62
N LEU A 96 0.31 -4.01 -9.74
CA LEU A 96 -0.69 -3.43 -8.85
C LEU A 96 -2.06 -4.10 -9.02
N GLU A 97 -2.47 -4.41 -10.25
CA GLU A 97 -3.72 -5.10 -10.53
C GLU A 97 -3.79 -6.47 -9.84
N VAL A 98 -2.70 -7.26 -9.90
CA VAL A 98 -2.63 -8.55 -9.19
C VAL A 98 -2.77 -8.35 -7.68
N ALA A 99 -2.13 -7.32 -7.11
CA ALA A 99 -2.27 -7.00 -5.69
C ALA A 99 -3.70 -6.58 -5.33
N GLU A 100 -4.33 -5.74 -6.15
CA GLU A 100 -5.72 -5.29 -5.97
C GLU A 100 -6.69 -6.47 -6.03
N GLN A 101 -6.51 -7.40 -6.97
CA GLN A 101 -7.31 -8.61 -7.06
C GLN A 101 -7.15 -9.49 -5.81
N ALA A 102 -5.93 -9.69 -5.32
CA ALA A 102 -5.66 -10.46 -4.10
C ALA A 102 -6.32 -9.80 -2.87
N PHE A 103 -6.14 -8.49 -2.68
CA PHE A 103 -6.80 -7.76 -1.59
C PHE A 103 -8.32 -7.74 -1.74
N GLY A 104 -8.83 -7.68 -2.97
CA GLY A 104 -10.26 -7.81 -3.27
C GLY A 104 -10.82 -9.15 -2.79
N ARG A 105 -10.14 -10.26 -3.14
CA ARG A 105 -10.52 -11.61 -2.71
C ARG A 105 -10.42 -11.77 -1.20
N LEU A 106 -9.37 -11.26 -0.56
CA LEU A 106 -9.22 -11.27 0.90
C LEU A 106 -10.37 -10.52 1.58
N LYS A 107 -10.69 -9.31 1.11
CA LYS A 107 -11.83 -8.51 1.61
C LYS A 107 -13.16 -9.22 1.40
N GLY A 108 -13.33 -9.91 0.27
CA GLY A 108 -14.54 -10.68 -0.04
C GLY A 108 -14.72 -11.90 0.86
N ARG A 109 -13.67 -12.73 1.02
CA ARG A 109 -13.71 -13.90 1.92
C ARG A 109 -13.91 -13.47 3.37
N TRP A 110 -13.17 -12.44 3.80
CA TRP A 110 -13.12 -12.00 5.19
C TRP A 110 -13.74 -10.61 5.35
N GLN A 111 -15.05 -10.53 5.18
CA GLN A 111 -15.80 -9.27 5.25
C GLN A 111 -15.67 -8.53 6.59
N ILE A 112 -15.20 -9.21 7.65
CA ILE A 112 -14.83 -8.57 8.92
C ILE A 112 -13.79 -7.46 8.73
N VAL A 113 -12.91 -7.58 7.73
CA VAL A 113 -11.90 -6.57 7.37
C VAL A 113 -12.53 -5.27 6.86
N LEU A 114 -13.76 -5.32 6.34
CA LEU A 114 -14.51 -4.16 5.85
C LEU A 114 -15.21 -3.38 6.97
N LYS A 115 -15.40 -3.98 8.14
CA LYS A 115 -16.07 -3.32 9.27
C LYS A 115 -15.06 -2.40 9.97
N GLY A 116 -15.47 -1.16 10.24
CA GLY A 116 -14.68 -0.25 11.07
C GLY A 116 -14.63 -0.81 12.50
N MET A 117 -13.47 -1.34 12.91
CA MET A 117 -13.29 -1.95 14.23
C MET A 117 -12.05 -1.38 14.94
N GLU A 118 -12.22 -1.24 16.26
CA GLU A 118 -11.35 -0.72 17.34
C GLU A 118 -9.94 -1.40 17.40
N PRO A 119 -9.01 -0.99 18.29
CA PRO A 119 -7.55 -1.03 18.05
C PRO A 119 -6.87 -2.40 17.89
N ASP A 120 -7.59 -3.52 18.01
CA ASP A 120 -7.09 -4.89 17.77
C ASP A 120 -7.12 -5.34 16.29
N ARG A 121 -7.37 -4.39 15.36
CA ARG A 121 -7.47 -4.64 13.91
C ARG A 121 -6.27 -5.38 13.30
N SER A 122 -5.07 -5.17 13.83
CA SER A 122 -3.85 -5.76 13.25
C SER A 122 -3.85 -7.29 13.32
N ILE A 123 -4.29 -7.87 14.45
CA ILE A 123 -4.32 -9.33 14.65
C ILE A 123 -5.35 -9.96 13.74
N VAL A 124 -6.56 -9.38 13.68
CA VAL A 124 -7.63 -9.87 12.79
C VAL A 124 -7.18 -9.85 11.34
N VAL A 125 -6.57 -8.74 10.88
CA VAL A 125 -6.07 -8.63 9.50
C VAL A 125 -4.97 -9.66 9.25
N MET A 126 -4.01 -9.84 10.16
CA MET A 126 -2.96 -10.87 10.01
C MET A 126 -3.55 -12.28 9.93
N ALA A 127 -4.50 -12.63 10.80
CA ALA A 127 -5.18 -13.91 10.77
C ALA A 127 -5.92 -14.12 9.44
N CYS A 128 -6.64 -13.10 8.95
CA CYS A 128 -7.30 -13.14 7.65
C CYS A 128 -6.31 -13.34 6.49
N CYS A 129 -5.13 -12.69 6.53
CA CYS A 129 -4.08 -12.89 5.53
C CYS A 129 -3.56 -14.32 5.53
N VAL A 130 -3.26 -14.89 6.71
CA VAL A 130 -2.77 -16.28 6.82
C VAL A 130 -3.82 -17.26 6.29
N LEU A 131 -5.06 -17.15 6.75
CA LEU A 131 -6.15 -18.03 6.31
C LEU A 131 -6.44 -17.87 4.82
N HIS A 132 -6.41 -16.64 4.30
CA HIS A 132 -6.56 -16.38 2.88
C HIS A 132 -5.48 -17.10 2.07
N ASN A 133 -4.22 -16.98 2.46
CA ASN A 133 -3.11 -17.64 1.77
C ASN A 133 -3.27 -19.17 1.77
N VAL A 134 -3.78 -19.75 2.85
CA VAL A 134 -4.11 -21.19 2.89
C VAL A 134 -5.21 -21.53 1.89
N CYS A 135 -6.31 -20.78 1.86
CA CYS A 135 -7.39 -20.99 0.88
C CYS A 135 -6.89 -20.88 -0.57
N GLU A 136 -6.06 -19.90 -0.89
CA GLU A 136 -5.50 -19.73 -2.24
C GLU A 136 -4.53 -20.87 -2.58
N ALA A 137 -3.71 -21.34 -1.64
CA ALA A 137 -2.81 -22.48 -1.83
C ALA A 137 -3.54 -23.82 -2.00
N GLN A 138 -4.77 -23.92 -1.48
CA GLN A 138 -5.65 -25.08 -1.69
C GLN A 138 -6.60 -24.89 -2.89
N GLU A 139 -6.43 -23.80 -3.66
CA GLU A 139 -7.28 -23.44 -4.81
C GLU A 139 -8.78 -23.42 -4.45
N GLU A 140 -9.12 -23.03 -3.22
CA GLU A 140 -10.51 -22.99 -2.79
C GLU A 140 -11.34 -22.04 -3.64
N VAL A 141 -12.53 -22.52 -4.04
CA VAL A 141 -13.46 -21.76 -4.87
C VAL A 141 -13.75 -20.40 -4.24
N PHE A 142 -13.51 -19.34 -5.03
CA PHE A 142 -13.90 -17.98 -4.66
C PHE A 142 -15.26 -17.65 -5.28
N ARG A 143 -16.22 -17.27 -4.44
CA ARG A 143 -17.57 -16.93 -4.92
C ARG A 143 -17.63 -15.45 -5.28
N GLN A 144 -18.04 -15.15 -6.51
CA GLN A 144 -18.14 -13.76 -7.00
C GLN A 144 -19.14 -12.91 -6.21
N GLU A 145 -20.15 -13.54 -5.60
CA GLU A 145 -21.09 -12.89 -4.67
C GLU A 145 -20.40 -12.19 -3.49
N TRP A 146 -19.22 -12.68 -3.08
CA TRP A 146 -18.43 -12.08 -2.00
C TRP A 146 -17.83 -10.72 -2.38
N MET A 147 -17.80 -10.36 -3.66
CA MET A 147 -17.35 -9.03 -4.09
C MET A 147 -18.42 -7.95 -3.91
N VAL A 148 -19.70 -8.31 -3.76
CA VAL A 148 -20.79 -7.31 -3.61
C VAL A 148 -20.54 -6.41 -2.40
N PRO A 149 -20.29 -6.93 -1.18
CA PRO A 149 -20.02 -6.08 -0.02
C PRO A 149 -18.74 -5.26 -0.15
N VAL A 150 -17.74 -5.75 -0.90
CA VAL A 150 -16.49 -5.02 -1.17
C VAL A 150 -16.77 -3.80 -2.04
N ARG A 151 -17.50 -3.97 -3.13
CA ARG A 151 -17.92 -2.88 -4.04
C ARG A 151 -18.77 -1.84 -3.33
N ASP A 152 -19.69 -2.28 -2.46
CA ASP A 152 -20.51 -1.39 -1.65
C ASP A 152 -19.68 -0.62 -0.61
N ALA A 153 -18.68 -1.26 0.00
CA ALA A 153 -17.77 -0.61 0.92
C ALA A 153 -16.89 0.44 0.23
N ASP A 154 -16.30 0.09 -0.92
CA ASP A 154 -15.46 0.97 -1.73
C ASP A 154 -16.28 2.16 -2.27
N SER A 155 -17.55 1.95 -2.67
CA SER A 155 -18.47 3.02 -3.10
C SER A 155 -18.83 3.99 -1.97
N ARG A 156 -19.04 3.47 -0.75
CA ARG A 156 -19.36 4.30 0.43
C ARG A 156 -18.17 5.10 0.94
N HIS A 157 -16.95 4.59 0.71
CA HIS A 157 -15.71 5.18 1.20
C HIS A 157 -14.70 5.28 0.05
N PRO A 158 -14.98 6.12 -0.96
CA PRO A 158 -14.13 6.24 -2.12
C PRO A 158 -12.71 6.64 -1.69
N GLN A 159 -11.72 6.11 -2.41
CA GLN A 159 -10.36 6.59 -2.22
C GLN A 159 -10.30 8.08 -2.59
N PRO A 160 -9.69 8.95 -1.77
CA PRO A 160 -9.45 10.31 -2.17
C PRO A 160 -8.56 10.30 -3.43
N PRO A 161 -8.70 11.30 -4.33
CA PRO A 161 -7.83 11.40 -5.48
C PRO A 161 -6.36 11.45 -5.00
N PRO A 162 -5.43 10.84 -5.76
CA PRO A 162 -4.02 10.95 -5.43
C PRO A 162 -3.65 12.43 -5.35
N PRO A 163 -2.81 12.84 -4.38
CA PRO A 163 -2.37 14.22 -4.28
C PRO A 163 -1.70 14.62 -5.61
N PRO A 164 -1.83 15.88 -6.06
CA PRO A 164 -1.16 16.33 -7.27
C PRO A 164 0.35 16.11 -7.08
N THR A 165 0.91 15.18 -7.85
CA THR A 165 2.32 14.83 -7.82
C THR A 165 3.10 16.01 -8.36
N THR A 166 3.42 16.99 -7.51
CA THR A 166 4.33 18.05 -7.92
C THR A 166 5.72 17.42 -7.95
N GLU A 167 6.28 17.25 -9.14
CA GLU A 167 7.64 16.73 -9.37
C GLU A 167 8.74 17.53 -8.62
N SER A 168 8.36 18.67 -8.04
CA SER A 168 9.20 19.60 -7.28
C SER A 168 9.80 19.03 -5.98
N GLN A 169 9.40 17.84 -5.53
CA GLN A 169 10.06 17.12 -4.42
C GLN A 169 10.50 15.70 -4.80
N VAL A 170 10.80 15.45 -6.07
CA VAL A 170 11.22 14.11 -6.46
C VAL A 170 12.65 13.90 -5.99
N ASN A 171 12.83 12.90 -5.12
CA ASN A 171 14.15 12.47 -4.69
C ASN A 171 14.96 12.06 -5.93
N ALA A 172 15.97 12.85 -6.29
CA ALA A 172 16.79 12.65 -7.49
C ALA A 172 17.41 11.25 -7.56
N GLN A 173 17.74 10.67 -6.39
CA GLN A 173 18.21 9.29 -6.30
C GLN A 173 17.11 8.29 -6.68
N ALA A 174 15.86 8.54 -6.29
CA ALA A 174 14.74 7.68 -6.64
C ALA A 174 14.37 7.75 -8.13
N CYS A 175 14.50 8.93 -8.76
CA CYS A 175 14.44 9.05 -10.22
C CYS A 175 15.52 8.23 -10.89
N ALA A 176 16.79 8.45 -10.52
CA ALA A 176 17.93 7.78 -11.16
C ALA A 176 17.78 6.25 -11.11
N VAL A 177 17.34 5.69 -9.98
CA VAL A 177 17.11 4.24 -9.88
C VAL A 177 15.91 3.78 -10.71
N ARG A 178 14.83 4.57 -10.81
CA ARG A 178 13.67 4.23 -11.64
C ARG A 178 14.02 4.31 -13.14
N ASP A 179 14.84 5.27 -13.53
CA ASP A 179 15.31 5.43 -14.91
C ASP A 179 16.31 4.32 -15.27
N ALA A 180 17.22 3.94 -14.36
CA ALA A 180 18.11 2.80 -14.56
C ALA A 180 17.35 1.47 -14.74
N LEU A 181 16.18 1.33 -14.11
CA LEU A 181 15.29 0.17 -14.31
C LEU A 181 14.60 0.19 -15.69
N LEU A 182 14.32 1.37 -16.26
CA LEU A 182 13.70 1.47 -17.59
C LEU A 182 14.52 0.79 -18.67
N GLU A 183 15.85 0.89 -18.60
CA GLU A 183 16.76 0.29 -19.57
C GLU A 183 16.75 -1.25 -19.55
N ARG A 184 16.09 -1.87 -18.56
CA ARG A 184 16.06 -3.33 -18.39
C ARG A 184 14.66 -3.95 -18.45
N ILE A 185 13.60 -3.16 -18.35
CA ILE A 185 12.20 -3.64 -18.44
C ILE A 185 11.81 -4.00 -19.89
N THR A 186 12.64 -3.64 -20.88
CA THR A 186 12.42 -3.87 -22.33
C THR A 186 12.61 -5.31 -22.83
N VAL A 187 12.55 -6.35 -21.97
CA VAL A 187 12.85 -7.76 -22.37
C VAL A 187 11.71 -8.74 -22.04
N PHE A 188 10.44 -8.32 -22.10
CA PHE A 188 9.31 -9.26 -22.01
C PHE A 188 8.34 -9.07 -23.17
#